data_AF-A0AA34R401-F1
#
_entry.id   AF-A0AA34R401-F1
#
_cell.length_a   1.000
_cell.length_b   1.000
_cell.length_c   1.000
_cell.angle_alpha   90.00
_cell.angle_beta   90.00
_cell.angle_gamma   90.00
#
_symmetry.space_group_name_H-M   'P 1'
#
loop_
_entity.id
_entity.type
_entity.pdbx_description
1 polymer ?
#
loop_
_entity_poly.entity_id
_entity_poly.type
_entity_poly.pdbx_seq_one_letter_code
_entity_poly.pdbx_strand_id
1 'polypeptide(L)'
;MFNQVFCNENIKYEIYRKFFHISTLIFLLFYKVSFWIGLASSLFFLFAYLILEIFRIMEINLFFLKGISEIIVKSREVSSCRISLSPIFLVVSMFCTYFLIAEPFSYIGIFSACLGDGLASLFGKLIPSFKLVNNKTFSGSVVVFLVAFIVCYYFFPNFILASVIGMGAVLVELFDFEKYDNLFLPVGVSTLSFVLIS
;
A
#
# COMPACT_ATOMS: atom_id res chain seq x y z
N MET A 1 -13.05 29.41 0.43
CA MET A 1 -14.03 28.47 1.00
C MET A 1 -14.15 27.19 0.16
N PHE A 2 -14.41 27.26 -1.16
CA PHE A 2 -14.50 26.07 -2.03
C PHE A 2 -13.24 25.17 -2.02
N ASN A 3 -12.04 25.76 -2.12
CA ASN A 3 -10.77 25.00 -2.08
C ASN A 3 -10.51 24.30 -0.74
N GLN A 4 -10.97 24.86 0.38
CA GLN A 4 -10.82 24.24 1.70
C GLN A 4 -11.80 23.08 1.90
N VAL A 5 -13.04 23.22 1.43
CA VAL A 5 -14.05 22.15 1.49
C VAL A 5 -13.63 20.97 0.60
N PHE A 6 -13.19 21.25 -0.63
CA PHE A 6 -12.68 20.23 -1.55
C PHE A 6 -11.44 19.51 -1.01
N CYS A 7 -10.52 20.24 -0.38
CA CYS A 7 -9.33 19.66 0.25
C CYS A 7 -9.70 18.74 1.43
N ASN A 8 -10.64 19.15 2.29
CA ASN A 8 -11.11 18.33 3.41
C ASN A 8 -11.83 17.05 2.97
N GLU A 9 -12.64 17.10 1.90
CA GLU A 9 -13.27 15.89 1.36
C GLU A 9 -12.23 14.93 0.77
N ASN A 10 -11.27 15.45 0.00
CA ASN A 10 -10.19 14.63 -0.56
C ASN A 10 -9.31 13.98 0.51
N ILE A 11 -9.09 14.66 1.64
CA ILE A 11 -8.38 14.08 2.79
C ILE A 11 -9.22 12.99 3.46
N LYS A 12 -10.53 13.21 3.65
CA LYS A 12 -11.42 12.20 4.24
C LYS A 12 -11.43 10.90 3.44
N TYR A 13 -11.58 10.99 2.11
CA TYR A 13 -11.55 9.80 1.25
C TYR A 13 -10.18 9.12 1.20
N GLU A 14 -9.10 9.91 1.28
CA GLU A 14 -7.74 9.36 1.40
C GLU A 14 -7.57 8.56 2.70
N ILE A 15 -8.06 9.06 3.82
CA ILE A 15 -7.99 8.38 5.12
C ILE A 15 -8.68 7.02 5.05
N TYR A 16 -9.91 6.95 4.51
CA TYR A 16 -10.59 5.67 4.36
C TYR A 16 -9.82 4.71 3.46
N ARG A 17 -9.31 5.20 2.32
CA ARG A 17 -8.51 4.38 1.40
C ARG A 17 -7.29 3.78 2.09
N LYS A 18 -6.56 4.61 2.85
CA LYS A 18 -5.32 4.18 3.52
C LYS A 18 -5.59 3.37 4.79
N PHE A 19 -6.74 3.53 5.43
CA PHE A 19 -7.23 2.61 6.46
C PHE A 19 -7.40 1.19 5.92
N PHE A 20 -8.06 1.01 4.77
CA PHE A 20 -8.17 -0.30 4.12
C PHE A 20 -6.82 -0.84 3.65
N HIS A 21 -5.95 0.02 3.12
CA HIS A 21 -4.58 -0.34 2.72
C HIS A 21 -3.77 -0.89 3.90
N ILE A 22 -3.73 -0.19 5.03
CA ILE A 22 -3.00 -0.61 6.23
C ILE A 22 -3.63 -1.86 6.85
N SER A 23 -4.96 -1.97 6.80
CA SER A 23 -5.69 -3.13 7.30
C SER A 23 -5.33 -4.44 6.60
N THR A 24 -4.72 -4.40 5.40
CA THR A 24 -4.20 -5.60 4.73
C THR A 24 -3.12 -6.32 5.51
N LEU A 25 -2.45 -5.67 6.48
CA LEU A 25 -1.54 -6.32 7.41
C LEU A 25 -2.19 -7.47 8.19
N ILE A 26 -3.52 -7.51 8.32
CA ILE A 26 -4.22 -8.65 8.92
C ILE A 26 -3.95 -9.96 8.18
N PHE A 27 -3.75 -9.91 6.85
CA PHE A 27 -3.40 -11.10 6.08
C PHE A 27 -2.03 -11.64 6.48
N LEU A 28 -1.08 -10.79 6.90
CA LEU A 28 0.22 -11.22 7.39
C LEU A 28 0.07 -12.05 8.66
N LEU A 29 -0.84 -11.64 9.55
CA LEU A 29 -1.16 -12.41 10.75
C LEU A 29 -1.76 -13.77 10.39
N PHE A 30 -2.65 -13.82 9.39
CA PHE A 30 -3.20 -15.09 8.91
C PHE A 30 -2.15 -16.00 8.30
N TYR A 31 -1.24 -15.46 7.49
CA TYR A 31 -0.10 -16.22 6.95
C TYR A 31 0.78 -16.79 8.07
N LYS A 32 1.02 -16.01 9.12
CA LYS A 32 1.78 -16.45 10.31
C LYS A 32 1.08 -17.56 11.10
N VAL A 33 -0.25 -17.58 11.15
CA VAL A 33 -1.01 -18.67 11.80
C VAL A 33 -0.91 -19.95 10.96
N SER A 34 -1.15 -19.84 9.65
CA SER A 34 -1.00 -20.93 8.70
C SER A 34 -0.99 -20.38 7.29
N PHE A 35 -0.06 -20.88 6.47
CA PHE A 35 0.03 -20.50 5.06
C PHE A 35 -1.31 -20.65 4.33
N TRP A 36 -2.03 -21.75 4.57
CA TRP A 36 -3.31 -22.03 3.92
C TRP A 36 -4.42 -21.05 4.36
N ILE A 37 -4.39 -20.60 5.62
CA ILE A 37 -5.35 -19.61 6.12
C ILE A 37 -5.07 -18.23 5.50
N GLY A 38 -3.80 -17.82 5.43
CA GLY A 38 -3.40 -16.60 4.74
C GLY A 38 -3.75 -16.61 3.24
N LEU A 39 -3.51 -17.74 2.57
CA LEU A 39 -3.85 -17.91 1.15
C LEU A 39 -5.37 -17.87 0.93
N ALA A 40 -6.14 -18.64 1.72
CA ALA A 40 -7.59 -18.68 1.58
C ALA A 40 -8.23 -17.30 1.85
N SER A 41 -7.77 -16.59 2.89
CA SER A 41 -8.29 -15.27 3.24
C SER A 41 -7.94 -14.19 2.21
N SER A 42 -6.72 -14.19 1.67
CA SER A 42 -6.31 -13.26 0.62
C SER A 42 -7.06 -13.50 -0.70
N LEU A 43 -7.24 -14.76 -1.11
CA LEU A 43 -8.05 -15.12 -2.27
C LEU A 43 -9.52 -14.72 -2.07
N PHE A 44 -10.09 -15.02 -0.90
CA PHE A 44 -11.46 -14.63 -0.57
C PHE A 44 -11.66 -13.11 -0.69
N PHE A 45 -10.75 -12.33 -0.12
CA PHE A 45 -10.80 -10.86 -0.22
C PHE A 45 -10.68 -10.37 -1.67
N LEU A 46 -9.78 -10.96 -2.46
CA LEU A 46 -9.60 -10.61 -3.87
C LEU A 46 -10.85 -10.90 -4.70
N PHE A 47 -11.46 -12.07 -4.52
CA PHE A 47 -12.72 -12.42 -5.19
C PHE A 47 -13.87 -11.53 -4.73
N ALA A 48 -14.01 -11.29 -3.42
CA ALA A 48 -15.01 -10.39 -2.88
C ALA A 48 -14.86 -8.98 -3.47
N TYR A 49 -13.64 -8.43 -3.50
CA TYR A 49 -13.37 -7.12 -4.08
C TYR A 49 -13.73 -7.05 -5.57
N LEU A 50 -13.39 -8.08 -6.36
CA LEU A 50 -13.73 -8.13 -7.78
C LEU A 50 -15.25 -8.17 -8.01
N ILE A 51 -15.99 -8.96 -7.22
CA ILE A 51 -17.45 -9.01 -7.29
C ILE A 51 -18.04 -7.64 -6.95
N LEU A 52 -17.52 -6.97 -5.92
CA LEU A 52 -17.93 -5.62 -5.53
C LEU A 52 -17.67 -4.60 -6.63
N GLU A 53 -16.52 -4.67 -7.30
CA GLU A 53 -16.20 -3.80 -8.44
C GLU A 53 -17.11 -4.07 -9.65
N ILE A 54 -17.45 -5.33 -9.93
CA ILE A 54 -18.40 -5.68 -10.99
C ILE A 54 -19.77 -5.09 -10.69
N PHE A 55 -20.28 -5.26 -9.46
CA PHE A 55 -21.56 -4.67 -9.05
C PHE A 55 -21.55 -3.15 -9.11
N ARG A 56 -20.42 -2.51 -8.76
CA ARG A 56 -20.23 -1.07 -8.90
C ARG A 56 -20.33 -0.62 -10.35
N ILE A 57 -19.66 -1.31 -11.28
CA ILE A 57 -19.66 -0.98 -12.72
C ILE A 57 -21.03 -1.24 -13.35
N MET A 58 -21.73 -2.28 -12.93
CA MET A 58 -23.09 -2.61 -13.39
C MET A 58 -24.18 -1.73 -12.75
N GLU A 59 -23.81 -0.75 -11.91
CA GLU A 59 -24.73 0.13 -11.18
C GLU A 59 -25.78 -0.62 -10.34
N ILE A 60 -25.46 -1.83 -9.89
CA ILE A 60 -26.33 -2.64 -9.04
C ILE A 60 -26.34 -2.03 -7.64
N ASN A 61 -27.47 -1.41 -7.28
CA ASN A 61 -27.64 -0.67 -6.03
C ASN A 61 -27.77 -1.59 -4.82
N LEU A 62 -26.64 -2.03 -4.27
CA LEU A 62 -26.58 -2.64 -2.95
C LEU A 62 -26.39 -1.53 -1.91
N PHE A 63 -27.44 -1.25 -1.12
CA PHE A 63 -27.49 -0.11 -0.18
C PHE A 63 -26.26 -0.01 0.74
N PHE A 64 -25.76 -1.14 1.23
CA PHE A 64 -24.57 -1.20 2.11
C PHE A 64 -23.25 -0.87 1.41
N LEU A 65 -23.17 -1.02 0.08
CA LEU A 65 -21.93 -0.90 -0.68
C LEU A 65 -21.75 0.48 -1.31
N LYS A 66 -22.79 1.33 -1.28
CA LYS A 66 -22.72 2.71 -1.79
C LYS A 66 -21.60 3.53 -1.14
N GLY A 67 -21.42 3.39 0.17
CA GLY A 67 -20.34 4.11 0.86
C GLY A 67 -18.95 3.71 0.36
N ILE A 68 -18.70 2.42 0.17
CA ILE A 68 -17.41 1.90 -0.31
C ILE A 68 -17.18 2.27 -1.78
N SER A 69 -18.21 2.15 -2.63
CA SER A 69 -18.10 2.51 -4.05
C SER A 69 -17.83 4.00 -4.27
N GLU A 70 -18.48 4.88 -3.49
CA GLU A 70 -18.22 6.31 -3.52
C GLU A 70 -16.79 6.64 -3.10
N ILE A 71 -16.27 5.97 -2.06
CA ILE A 71 -14.87 6.12 -1.65
C ILE A 71 -13.92 5.74 -2.79
N ILE A 72 -14.17 4.63 -3.50
CA ILE A 72 -13.31 4.18 -4.61
C ILE A 72 -13.32 5.18 -5.77
N VAL A 73 -14.51 5.60 -6.21
CA VAL A 73 -14.66 6.54 -7.35
C VAL A 73 -14.04 7.90 -7.03
N LYS A 74 -14.38 8.47 -5.87
CA LYS A 74 -13.88 9.81 -5.49
C LYS A 74 -12.40 9.81 -5.15
N SER A 75 -11.88 8.78 -4.49
CA SER A 75 -10.47 8.78 -4.06
C SER A 75 -9.47 8.54 -5.20
N ARG A 76 -9.88 7.89 -6.30
CA ARG A 76 -8.96 7.52 -7.38
C ARG A 76 -9.22 8.26 -8.69
N GLU A 77 -10.22 9.14 -8.73
CA GLU A 77 -10.69 9.76 -9.98
C GLU A 77 -10.94 8.71 -11.07
N VAL A 78 -11.23 7.47 -10.66
CA VAL A 78 -11.41 6.35 -11.57
C VAL A 78 -12.77 6.53 -12.21
N SER A 79 -12.79 6.55 -13.54
CA SER A 79 -14.03 6.54 -14.30
C SER A 79 -14.94 5.43 -13.80
N SER A 80 -16.23 5.70 -13.62
CA SER A 80 -17.21 4.74 -13.10
C SER A 80 -17.15 3.37 -13.76
N CYS A 81 -16.73 3.29 -15.03
CA CYS A 81 -16.65 2.07 -15.83
C CYS A 81 -15.31 1.29 -15.77
N ARG A 82 -14.32 1.70 -14.96
CA ARG A 82 -13.02 1.01 -14.89
C ARG A 82 -12.80 0.36 -13.53
N ILE A 83 -12.16 -0.82 -13.54
CA ILE A 83 -11.77 -1.55 -12.34
C ILE A 83 -10.56 -0.86 -11.70
N SER A 84 -10.60 -0.66 -10.38
CA SER A 84 -9.46 -0.19 -9.61
C SER A 84 -8.50 -1.36 -9.30
N LEU A 85 -7.31 -1.38 -9.92
CA LEU A 85 -6.37 -2.51 -9.80
C LEU A 85 -5.47 -2.49 -8.56
N SER A 86 -5.30 -1.35 -7.91
CA SER A 86 -4.31 -1.20 -6.83
C SER A 86 -4.59 -2.03 -5.56
N PRO A 87 -5.84 -2.27 -5.11
CA PRO A 87 -6.08 -3.21 -4.01
C PRO A 87 -5.74 -4.66 -4.39
N ILE A 88 -5.92 -5.02 -5.66
CA ILE A 88 -5.54 -6.33 -6.21
C ILE A 88 -4.02 -6.47 -6.18
N PHE A 89 -3.29 -5.47 -6.70
CA PHE A 89 -1.83 -5.49 -6.71
C PHE A 89 -1.22 -5.55 -5.32
N LEU A 90 -1.81 -4.88 -4.33
CA LEU A 90 -1.35 -4.97 -2.94
C LEU A 90 -1.49 -6.38 -2.37
N VAL A 91 -2.62 -7.05 -2.58
CA VAL A 91 -2.83 -8.42 -2.07
C VAL A 91 -1.94 -9.42 -2.79
N VAL A 92 -1.80 -9.28 -4.11
CA VAL A 92 -0.93 -10.13 -4.93
C VAL A 92 0.53 -9.95 -4.55
N SER A 93 1.01 -8.70 -4.40
CA SER A 93 2.39 -8.43 -4.05
C SER A 93 2.72 -8.90 -2.64
N MET A 94 1.80 -8.76 -1.70
CA MET A 94 1.93 -9.31 -0.35
C MET A 94 2.06 -10.84 -0.37
N PHE A 95 1.19 -11.53 -1.11
CA PHE A 95 1.29 -12.98 -1.28
C PHE A 95 2.63 -13.39 -1.91
N CYS A 96 3.01 -12.77 -3.04
CA CYS A 96 4.27 -13.06 -3.72
C CYS A 96 5.47 -12.80 -2.81
N THR A 97 5.48 -11.68 -2.08
CA THR A 97 6.56 -11.33 -1.15
C THR A 97 6.67 -12.33 -0.02
N TYR A 98 5.54 -12.72 0.58
CA TYR A 98 5.53 -13.71 1.66
C TYR A 98 5.96 -15.10 1.18
N PHE A 99 5.53 -15.52 -0.01
CA PHE A 99 5.81 -16.86 -0.54
C PHE A 99 7.23 -17.00 -1.11
N LEU A 100 7.74 -15.97 -1.79
CA LEU A 100 9.00 -16.06 -2.53
C LEU A 100 10.24 -15.68 -1.71
N ILE A 101 10.07 -14.93 -0.62
CA ILE A 101 11.19 -14.36 0.13
C ILE A 101 11.16 -14.88 1.57
N ALA A 102 12.31 -15.36 2.05
CA ALA A 102 12.43 -15.93 3.38
C ALA A 102 12.16 -14.89 4.49
N GLU A 103 11.62 -15.37 5.60
CA GLU A 103 11.55 -14.58 6.84
C GLU A 103 12.96 -14.33 7.41
N PRO A 104 13.23 -13.16 8.02
CA PRO A 104 12.32 -12.05 8.28
C PRO A 104 12.22 -11.02 7.14
N PHE A 105 12.89 -11.23 6.01
CA PHE A 105 13.01 -10.24 4.93
C PHE A 105 11.67 -9.92 4.25
N SER A 106 10.80 -10.92 4.09
CA SER A 106 9.44 -10.72 3.60
C SER A 106 8.62 -9.77 4.49
N TYR A 107 8.81 -9.83 5.80
CA TYR A 107 8.17 -8.91 6.74
C TYR A 107 8.64 -7.47 6.54
N ILE A 108 9.93 -7.26 6.28
CA ILE A 108 10.50 -5.93 6.10
C ILE A 108 9.81 -5.20 4.94
N GLY A 109 9.69 -5.83 3.77
CA GLY A 109 9.04 -5.18 2.64
C GLY A 109 7.53 -5.06 2.80
N ILE A 110 6.84 -6.09 3.35
CA ILE A 110 5.38 -6.01 3.56
C ILE A 110 5.02 -4.87 4.53
N PHE A 111 5.71 -4.74 5.67
CA PHE A 111 5.48 -3.62 6.59
C PHE A 111 5.84 -2.28 5.95
N SER A 112 6.94 -2.22 5.19
CA SER A 112 7.33 -1.00 4.46
C SER A 112 6.27 -0.57 3.45
N ALA A 113 5.62 -1.50 2.76
CA ALA A 113 4.57 -1.17 1.80
C ALA A 113 3.25 -0.79 2.46
N CYS A 114 2.78 -1.57 3.44
CA CYS A 114 1.50 -1.31 4.08
C CYS A 114 1.55 -0.03 4.93
N LEU A 115 2.63 0.21 5.68
CA LEU A 115 2.77 1.39 6.54
C LEU A 115 3.40 2.57 5.79
N GLY A 116 4.45 2.35 5.01
CA GLY A 116 5.19 3.40 4.32
C GLY A 116 4.32 4.07 3.26
N ASP A 117 3.88 3.34 2.24
CA ASP A 117 2.98 3.91 1.21
C ASP A 117 1.61 4.32 1.79
N GLY A 118 1.15 3.58 2.80
CA GLY A 118 -0.02 3.91 3.61
C GLY A 118 0.02 5.34 4.16
N LEU A 119 1.11 5.68 4.83
CA LEU A 119 1.29 6.97 5.49
C LEU A 119 1.82 8.05 4.53
N ALA A 120 2.65 7.69 3.55
CA ALA A 120 3.31 8.63 2.64
C ALA A 120 2.31 9.52 1.88
N SER A 121 1.22 8.93 1.38
CA SER A 121 0.15 9.66 0.71
C SER A 121 -0.66 10.61 1.62
N LEU A 122 -0.85 10.23 2.89
CA LEU A 122 -1.54 11.05 3.89
C LEU A 122 -0.67 12.24 4.29
N PHE A 123 0.57 11.98 4.71
CA PHE A 123 1.52 13.03 5.07
C PHE A 123 1.93 13.88 3.87
N GLY A 124 1.95 13.32 2.67
CA GLY A 124 2.16 14.05 1.42
C GLY A 124 1.08 15.09 1.12
N LYS A 125 -0.17 14.84 1.55
CA LYS A 125 -1.28 15.80 1.45
C LYS A 125 -1.32 16.77 2.64
N LEU A 126 -0.94 16.32 3.83
CA LEU A 126 -1.00 17.12 5.06
C LEU A 126 0.19 18.09 5.21
N ILE A 127 1.38 17.67 4.78
CA ILE A 127 2.62 18.45 4.89
C ILE A 127 2.96 18.98 3.50
N PRO A 128 2.82 20.30 3.25
CA PRO A 128 3.21 20.90 1.98
C PRO A 128 4.68 20.64 1.71
N SER A 129 4.98 20.05 0.57
CA SER A 129 6.35 19.81 0.11
C SER A 129 6.42 19.85 -1.41
N PHE A 130 7.64 19.93 -1.95
CA PHE A 130 7.83 19.90 -3.40
C PHE A 130 7.58 18.49 -3.95
N LYS A 131 7.10 18.44 -5.19
CA LYS A 131 6.90 17.19 -5.92
C LYS A 131 8.24 16.64 -6.42
N LEU A 132 8.33 15.32 -6.40
CA LEU A 132 9.42 14.51 -6.94
C LEU A 132 8.94 13.80 -8.22
N VAL A 133 9.55 12.66 -8.54
CA VAL A 133 9.19 11.78 -9.65
C VAL A 133 7.75 11.24 -9.46
N ASN A 134 7.03 11.04 -10.56
CA ASN A 134 5.67 10.48 -10.59
C ASN A 134 4.67 11.18 -9.65
N ASN A 135 4.76 12.51 -9.51
CA ASN A 135 3.93 13.32 -8.61
C ASN A 135 3.98 12.94 -7.12
N LYS A 136 4.92 12.06 -6.71
CA LYS A 136 5.16 11.74 -5.30
C LYS A 136 5.71 12.99 -4.60
N THR A 137 5.53 13.08 -3.29
CA THR A 137 5.91 14.28 -2.51
C THR A 137 7.17 13.99 -1.69
N PHE A 138 8.00 15.01 -1.48
CA PHE A 138 9.18 14.85 -0.63
C PHE A 138 8.81 14.42 0.80
N SER A 139 7.74 15.00 1.37
CA SER A 139 7.23 14.58 2.69
C SER A 139 6.77 13.11 2.71
N GLY A 140 6.13 12.63 1.64
CA GLY A 140 5.78 11.22 1.49
C GLY A 140 7.00 10.30 1.45
N SER A 141 8.01 10.64 0.66
CA SER A 141 9.24 9.83 0.57
C SER A 141 10.03 9.78 1.88
N VAL A 142 10.04 10.87 2.67
CA VAL A 142 10.61 10.85 4.03
C VAL A 142 9.88 9.84 4.92
N VAL A 143 8.55 9.73 4.79
CA VAL A 143 7.77 8.74 5.55
C VAL A 143 8.10 7.31 5.12
N VAL A 144 8.21 7.05 3.81
CA VAL A 144 8.63 5.72 3.31
C VAL A 144 10.02 5.35 3.82
N PHE A 145 10.98 6.29 3.76
CA PHE A 145 12.31 6.11 4.32
C PHE A 145 12.25 5.73 5.80
N LEU A 146 11.54 6.51 6.61
CA LEU A 146 11.47 6.31 8.06
C LEU A 146 10.81 4.99 8.42
N VAL A 147 9.73 4.62 7.75
CA VAL A 147 9.06 3.34 8.01
C VAL A 147 9.97 2.18 7.65
N ALA A 148 10.56 2.15 6.45
CA ALA A 148 11.45 1.07 6.03
C ALA A 148 12.70 0.99 6.91
N PHE A 149 13.24 2.13 7.32
CA PHE A 149 14.33 2.23 8.29
C PHE A 149 13.95 1.59 9.62
N ILE A 150 12.84 2.00 10.24
CA ILE A 150 12.40 1.50 11.56
C ILE A 150 12.13 -0.01 11.51
N VAL A 151 11.45 -0.47 10.47
CA VAL A 151 11.12 -1.89 10.29
C VAL A 151 12.40 -2.71 10.11
N CYS A 152 13.32 -2.28 9.25
CA CYS A 152 14.59 -2.98 9.06
C CYS A 152 15.43 -2.98 10.33
N TYR A 153 15.54 -1.83 11.01
CA TYR A 153 16.30 -1.69 12.26
C TYR A 153 15.75 -2.57 13.38
N TYR A 154 14.43 -2.81 13.41
CA TYR A 154 13.81 -3.70 14.38
C TYR A 154 14.30 -5.16 14.25
N PHE A 155 14.44 -5.67 13.02
CA PHE A 155 14.95 -7.03 12.78
C PHE A 155 16.48 -7.11 12.80
N PHE A 156 17.15 -6.06 12.31
CA PHE A 156 18.60 -5.98 12.16
C PHE A 156 19.07 -4.61 12.68
N PRO A 157 19.48 -4.49 13.96
CA PRO A 157 19.81 -3.22 14.60
C PRO A 157 21.17 -2.68 14.14
N ASN A 158 21.26 -2.33 12.86
CA ASN A 158 22.41 -1.70 12.22
C ASN A 158 21.94 -0.44 11.50
N PHE A 159 22.39 0.71 11.98
CA PHE A 159 21.97 2.01 11.48
C PHE A 159 22.30 2.23 10.00
N ILE A 160 23.50 1.82 9.56
CA ILE A 160 23.95 2.00 8.17
C ILE A 160 23.08 1.14 7.25
N LEU A 161 22.91 -0.14 7.61
CA LEU A 161 22.10 -1.08 6.85
C LEU A 161 20.64 -0.59 6.73
N ALA A 162 20.01 -0.23 7.85
CA ALA A 162 18.64 0.29 7.86
C ALA A 162 18.50 1.57 7.03
N SER A 163 19.52 2.45 7.02
CA SER A 163 19.54 3.65 6.18
C SER A 163 19.60 3.32 4.69
N VAL A 164 20.45 2.36 4.29
CA VAL A 164 20.54 1.89 2.90
C VAL A 164 19.22 1.28 2.44
N ILE A 165 18.58 0.48 3.30
CA ILE A 165 17.27 -0.14 3.03
C ILE A 165 16.18 0.92 2.90
N GLY A 166 16.15 1.91 3.80
CA GLY A 166 15.23 3.04 3.72
C GLY A 166 15.39 3.85 2.44
N MET A 167 16.63 4.13 2.03
CA MET A 167 16.92 4.79 0.74
C MET A 167 16.46 3.94 -0.44
N GLY A 168 16.70 2.62 -0.39
CA GLY A 168 16.21 1.68 -1.38
C GLY A 168 14.68 1.69 -1.50
N ALA A 169 13.97 1.74 -0.37
CA ALA A 169 12.51 1.83 -0.35
C ALA A 169 12.00 3.11 -1.02
N VAL A 170 12.64 4.25 -0.77
CA VAL A 170 12.30 5.51 -1.44
C VAL A 170 12.53 5.43 -2.95
N LEU A 171 13.64 4.82 -3.39
CA LEU A 171 13.89 4.65 -4.81
C LEU A 171 12.82 3.77 -5.47
N VAL A 172 12.47 2.65 -4.83
CA VAL A 172 11.40 1.77 -5.35
C VAL A 172 10.06 2.51 -5.38
N GLU A 173 9.72 3.31 -4.36
CA GLU A 173 8.49 4.10 -4.33
C GLU A 173 8.45 5.18 -5.42
N LEU A 174 9.55 5.92 -5.63
CA LEU A 174 9.63 7.01 -6.59
C LEU A 174 9.54 6.53 -8.04
N PHE A 175 10.09 5.34 -8.32
CA PHE A 175 10.09 4.74 -9.65
C PHE A 175 9.02 3.67 -9.83
N ASP A 176 8.08 3.53 -8.88
CA ASP A 176 6.90 2.70 -9.09
C ASP A 176 6.04 3.30 -10.20
N PHE A 177 5.50 2.45 -11.06
CA PHE A 177 4.63 2.85 -12.14
C PHE A 177 3.25 3.18 -11.58
N GLU A 178 2.69 4.34 -11.92
CA GLU A 178 1.37 4.80 -11.41
C GLU A 178 0.23 3.77 -11.58
N LYS A 179 0.33 2.87 -12.56
CA LYS A 179 -0.66 1.78 -12.79
C LYS A 179 -0.47 0.57 -11.89
N TYR A 180 0.75 0.32 -11.41
CA TYR A 180 1.15 -0.86 -10.64
C TYR A 180 1.54 -0.49 -9.20
N ASP A 181 1.09 0.68 -8.74
CA ASP A 181 1.26 1.16 -7.37
C ASP A 181 0.92 0.05 -6.37
N ASN A 182 1.83 -0.18 -5.41
CA ASN A 182 1.81 -1.24 -4.40
C ASN A 182 2.26 -2.63 -4.84
N LEU A 183 2.64 -2.82 -6.11
CA LEU A 183 3.20 -4.09 -6.56
C LEU A 183 4.69 -4.19 -6.19
N PHE A 184 5.45 -3.13 -6.44
CA PHE A 184 6.91 -3.19 -6.42
C PHE A 184 7.50 -2.96 -5.04
N LEU A 185 6.91 -2.09 -4.22
CA LEU A 185 7.45 -1.73 -2.91
C LEU A 185 7.71 -2.94 -1.98
N PRO A 186 6.75 -3.85 -1.74
CA PRO A 186 7.00 -4.96 -0.81
C PRO A 186 8.00 -5.96 -1.37
N VAL A 187 7.97 -6.25 -2.68
CA VAL A 187 8.91 -7.17 -3.33
C VAL A 187 10.31 -6.55 -3.33
N GLY A 188 10.46 -5.32 -3.79
CA GLY A 188 11.73 -4.62 -3.95
C GLY A 188 12.45 -4.37 -2.63
N VAL A 189 11.73 -3.97 -1.58
CA VAL A 189 12.34 -3.76 -0.25
C VAL A 189 12.74 -5.10 0.37
N SER A 190 11.90 -6.13 0.23
CA SER A 190 12.22 -7.47 0.75
C SER A 190 13.43 -8.07 0.04
N THR A 191 13.52 -7.99 -1.29
CA THR A 191 14.67 -8.51 -2.05
C THR A 191 15.95 -7.74 -1.73
N LEU A 192 15.88 -6.41 -1.64
CA LEU A 192 17.02 -5.58 -1.28
C LEU A 192 17.51 -5.92 0.13
N SER A 193 16.59 -6.14 1.08
CA SER A 193 16.93 -6.59 2.43
C SER A 193 17.55 -7.98 2.47
N PHE A 194 17.04 -8.92 1.68
CA PHE A 194 17.60 -10.25 1.57
C PHE A 194 19.04 -10.20 1.03
N VAL A 195 19.27 -9.51 -0.08
CA VAL A 195 20.58 -9.46 -0.75
C VAL A 195 21.67 -8.76 0.08
N LEU A 196 21.32 -7.73 0.85
CA LEU A 196 22.32 -6.98 1.64
C LEU A 196 22.70 -7.64 2.97
N ILE A 197 21.89 -8.59 3.46
CA ILE A 197 22.03 -9.15 4.81
C ILE A 197 22.42 -10.64 4.77
N SER A 198 22.00 -11.36 3.73
CA SER A 198 22.33 -12.78 3.52
C SER A 198 23.79 -12.95 3.14
#